data_AF-A0A0F9A6E1-F1
#
_entry.id   AF-A0A0F9A6E1-F1
#
_cell.length_a   1.000
_cell.length_b   1.000
_cell.length_c   1.000
_cell.angle_alpha   90.00
_cell.angle_beta   90.00
_cell.angle_gamma   90.00
#
_symmetry.space_group_name_H-M   'P 1'
#
loop_
_entity.id
_entity.type
_entity.pdbx_description
1 polymer ?
#
loop_
_entity_poly.entity_id
_entity_poly.type
_entity_poly.pdbx_seq_one_letter_code
_entity_poly.pdbx_strand_id
1 'polypeptide(L)'
;MDPASRKVTEYIDRNKNRILDFLCEFVSKKSINHGTPGTGDELEAQNWVRERFQEMGYDEVDYWFPDEAQKRPNVAGILKGKMGGRSLILQGHVDVV
;
A
#
# COMPACT_ATOMS: atom_id res chain seq x y z
N MET A 1 13.93 13.74 21.56
CA MET A 1 13.78 12.89 20.36
C MET A 1 15.18 12.48 19.92
N ASP A 2 15.43 11.20 19.67
CA ASP A 2 16.75 10.76 19.21
C ASP A 2 17.02 11.29 17.77
N PRO A 3 18.29 11.34 17.32
CA PRO A 3 18.64 11.92 16.04
C PRO A 3 17.96 11.26 14.83
N ALA A 4 17.71 9.95 14.87
CA ALA A 4 17.05 9.24 13.77
C ALA A 4 15.57 9.61 13.71
N SER A 5 14.87 9.57 14.84
CA SER A 5 13.47 9.98 14.93
C SER A 5 13.27 11.42 14.46
N ARG A 6 14.15 12.35 14.89
CA ARG A 6 14.10 13.75 14.44
C ARG A 6 14.23 13.88 12.93
N LYS A 7 15.20 13.18 12.32
CA LYS A 7 15.42 13.22 10.87
C LYS A 7 14.20 12.71 10.09
N VAL A 8 13.53 11.67 10.60
CA VAL A 8 12.31 11.11 9.99
C VAL A 8 11.17 12.11 10.08
N THR A 9 10.90 12.70 11.25
CA THR A 9 9.82 13.68 11.40
C THR A 9 10.04 14.92 10.54
N GLU A 10 11.25 15.48 10.51
CA GLU A 10 11.57 16.60 9.62
C GLU A 10 11.41 16.24 8.13
N TYR A 11 11.69 14.99 7.74
CA TYR A 11 11.42 14.53 6.38
C TYR A 11 9.91 14.45 6.10
N ILE A 12 9.10 13.94 7.02
CA ILE A 12 7.64 13.89 6.89
C ILE A 12 7.08 15.31 6.72
N ASP A 13 7.47 16.25 7.58
CA ASP A 13 6.98 17.63 7.54
C ASP A 13 7.34 18.32 6.21
N ARG A 14 8.57 18.16 5.74
CA ARG A 14 9.02 18.70 4.45
C ARG A 14 8.28 18.09 3.25
N ASN A 15 7.78 16.87 3.37
CA ASN A 15 7.11 16.13 2.29
C ASN A 15 5.59 16.09 2.45
N LYS A 16 4.99 16.87 3.36
CA LYS A 16 3.55 16.82 3.65
C LYS A 16 2.66 16.92 2.41
N ASN A 17 3.00 17.78 1.46
CA ASN A 17 2.19 17.95 0.24
C ASN A 17 2.22 16.68 -0.61
N ARG A 18 3.39 16.05 -0.78
CA ARG A 18 3.52 14.78 -1.50
C ARG A 18 2.71 13.66 -0.85
N ILE A 19 2.64 13.63 0.49
CA ILE A 19 1.82 12.67 1.24
C ILE A 19 0.33 12.92 0.99
N LEU A 20 -0.09 14.19 1.00
CA LEU A 20 -1.46 14.58 0.68
C LEU A 20 -1.83 14.23 -0.76
N ASP A 21 -0.95 14.50 -1.73
CA ASP A 21 -1.17 14.16 -3.13
C ASP A 21 -1.31 12.65 -3.33
N PHE A 22 -0.44 11.86 -2.68
CA PHE A 22 -0.53 10.40 -2.67
C PHE A 22 -1.88 9.94 -2.11
N LEU A 23 -2.32 10.50 -0.99
CA LEU A 23 -3.59 10.16 -0.38
C LEU A 23 -4.77 10.54 -1.28
N CYS A 24 -4.77 11.76 -1.84
CA CYS A 24 -5.81 12.24 -2.75
C CYS A 24 -5.94 11.36 -4.00
N GLU A 25 -4.82 10.96 -4.59
CA GLU A 25 -4.83 10.02 -5.72
C GLU A 25 -5.33 8.64 -5.28
N PHE A 26 -4.91 8.15 -4.12
CA PHE A 26 -5.35 6.85 -3.61
C PHE A 26 -6.86 6.81 -3.37
N VAL A 27 -7.43 7.81 -2.67
CA VAL A 27 -8.88 7.87 -2.40
C VAL A 27 -9.72 8.14 -3.65
N SER A 28 -9.09 8.56 -4.76
CA SER A 28 -9.80 8.68 -6.04
C SER A 28 -10.13 7.31 -6.66
N LYS A 29 -9.44 6.24 -6.23
CA LYS A 29 -9.66 4.86 -6.66
C LYS A 29 -10.82 4.27 -5.86
N LYS A 30 -12.03 4.31 -6.44
CA LYS A 30 -13.24 3.84 -5.76
C LYS A 30 -13.15 2.33 -5.50
N SER A 31 -12.93 1.95 -4.25
CA SER A 31 -12.72 0.58 -3.81
C SER A 31 -13.86 0.07 -2.92
N ILE A 32 -15.11 0.24 -3.38
CA ILE A 32 -16.27 -0.06 -2.54
C ILE A 32 -16.39 -1.58 -2.37
N ASN A 33 -16.48 -2.03 -1.12
CA ASN A 33 -16.87 -3.40 -0.79
C ASN A 33 -18.38 -3.44 -0.60
N HIS A 34 -19.10 -4.18 -1.46
CA HIS A 34 -20.57 -4.20 -1.43
C HIS A 34 -21.15 -5.04 -0.28
N GLY A 35 -20.31 -5.60 0.61
CA GLY A 35 -20.74 -6.42 1.74
C GLY A 35 -21.29 -7.80 1.37
N THR A 36 -21.30 -8.14 0.07
CA THR A 36 -21.67 -9.47 -0.43
C THR A 36 -20.39 -10.26 -0.74
N PRO A 37 -20.24 -11.49 -0.23
CA PRO A 37 -19.05 -12.29 -0.52
C PRO A 37 -18.81 -12.45 -2.03
N GLY A 38 -17.57 -12.18 -2.46
CA GLY A 38 -17.18 -12.29 -3.86
C GLY A 38 -17.53 -11.08 -4.74
N THR A 39 -18.08 -10.01 -4.16
CA THR A 39 -18.34 -8.75 -4.87
C THR A 39 -17.46 -7.63 -4.30
N GLY A 40 -17.26 -6.57 -5.09
CA GLY A 40 -16.44 -5.41 -4.70
C GLY A 40 -15.74 -4.80 -5.92
N ASP A 41 -15.41 -3.52 -5.80
CA ASP A 41 -14.83 -2.70 -6.87
C ASP A 41 -13.35 -2.36 -6.62
N GLU A 42 -12.68 -3.05 -5.69
CA GLU A 42 -11.33 -2.68 -5.23
C GLU A 42 -10.18 -2.98 -6.21
N LEU A 43 -10.46 -3.64 -7.34
CA LEU A 43 -9.43 -4.05 -8.30
C LEU A 43 -8.59 -2.87 -8.81
N GLU A 44 -9.22 -1.73 -9.09
CA GLU A 44 -8.50 -0.52 -9.51
C GLU A 44 -7.53 -0.05 -8.42
N ALA A 45 -7.98 0.01 -7.17
CA ALA A 45 -7.16 0.43 -6.04
C ALA A 45 -6.03 -0.56 -5.75
N GLN A 46 -6.27 -1.87 -5.87
CA GLN A 46 -5.24 -2.90 -5.70
C GLN A 46 -4.17 -2.82 -6.80
N ASN A 47 -4.57 -2.63 -8.06
CA ASN A 47 -3.63 -2.41 -9.16
C ASN A 47 -2.80 -1.15 -8.94
N TRP A 48 -3.44 -0.06 -8.50
CA TRP A 48 -2.76 1.17 -8.17
C TRP A 48 -1.73 1.00 -7.05
N VAL A 49 -2.05 0.27 -5.97
CA VAL A 49 -1.10 -0.03 -4.88
C VAL A 49 0.08 -0.86 -5.39
N ARG A 50 -0.18 -1.85 -6.25
CA ARG A 50 0.88 -2.65 -6.89
C ARG A 50 1.84 -1.77 -7.67
N GLU A 51 1.33 -0.87 -8.51
CA GLU A 51 2.14 0.08 -9.28
C GLU A 51 2.96 0.99 -8.35
N ARG A 52 2.36 1.49 -7.27
CA ARG A 52 3.08 2.32 -6.28
C ARG A 52 4.22 1.57 -5.60
N PHE A 53 4.06 0.30 -5.24
CA PHE A 53 5.19 -0.48 -4.70
C PHE A 53 6.34 -0.61 -5.72
N GLN A 54 6.02 -0.81 -6.99
CA GLN A 54 7.03 -0.87 -8.05
C GLN A 54 7.76 0.47 -8.23
N GLU A 55 7.02 1.58 -8.30
CA GLU A 55 7.58 2.93 -8.41
C GLU A 55 8.42 3.33 -7.20
N MET A 56 8.03 2.89 -6.00
CA MET A 56 8.77 3.12 -4.76
C MET A 56 10.05 2.26 -4.64
N GLY A 57 10.28 1.33 -5.57
CA GLY A 57 11.48 0.52 -5.64
C GLY A 57 11.51 -0.62 -4.62
N TYR A 58 10.36 -1.22 -4.32
CA TYR A 58 10.32 -2.49 -3.60
C TYR A 58 11.05 -3.58 -4.40
N ASP A 59 11.77 -4.47 -3.70
CA ASP A 59 12.58 -5.51 -4.35
C ASP A 59 11.71 -6.57 -5.03
N GLU A 60 10.56 -6.90 -4.42
CA GLU A 60 9.57 -7.82 -4.96
C GLU A 60 8.16 -7.28 -4.70
N VAL A 61 7.23 -7.57 -5.60
CA VAL A 61 5.81 -7.24 -5.45
C VAL A 61 4.98 -8.46 -5.82
N ASP A 62 4.48 -9.14 -4.79
CA ASP A 62 3.58 -10.28 -4.94
C ASP A 62 2.16 -9.78 -5.20
N TYR A 63 1.49 -10.44 -6.13
CA TYR A 63 0.14 -10.12 -6.59
C TYR A 63 -0.58 -11.41 -6.90
N TRP A 64 -1.58 -11.76 -6.09
CA TRP A 64 -2.29 -13.05 -6.22
C TRP A 64 -3.77 -12.91 -5.91
N PHE A 65 -4.57 -13.74 -6.56
CA PHE A 65 -6.02 -13.77 -6.39
C PHE A 65 -6.41 -14.89 -5.42
N PRO A 66 -6.89 -14.56 -4.21
CA PRO A 66 -7.41 -15.56 -3.28
C PRO A 66 -8.80 -16.05 -3.67
N ASP A 67 -9.50 -15.32 -4.55
CA ASP A 67 -10.84 -15.66 -5.03
C ASP A 67 -10.81 -16.46 -6.33
N GLU A 68 -11.75 -17.41 -6.49
CA GLU A 68 -11.87 -18.25 -7.69
C GLU A 68 -12.17 -17.43 -8.97
N ALA A 69 -12.87 -16.30 -8.81
CA ALA A 69 -13.25 -15.44 -9.93
C ALA A 69 -12.08 -14.59 -10.46
N GLN A 70 -10.94 -14.58 -9.76
CA GLN A 70 -9.74 -13.80 -10.08
C GLN A 70 -10.03 -12.31 -10.25
N LYS A 71 -10.77 -11.72 -9.30
CA LYS A 71 -11.14 -10.30 -9.33
C LYS A 71 -10.60 -9.47 -8.17
N ARG A 72 -10.18 -10.09 -7.07
CA ARG A 72 -9.92 -9.39 -5.79
C ARG A 72 -8.51 -9.69 -5.26
N PRO A 73 -7.46 -9.25 -5.96
CA PRO A 73 -6.08 -9.61 -5.66
C PRO A 73 -5.56 -9.02 -4.36
N ASN A 74 -4.82 -9.81 -3.59
CA ASN A 74 -3.96 -9.27 -2.56
C ASN A 74 -2.64 -8.77 -3.18
N VAL A 75 -2.07 -7.73 -2.59
CA VAL A 75 -0.80 -7.13 -3.01
C VAL A 75 0.14 -7.05 -1.81
N ALA A 76 1.35 -7.58 -1.95
CA ALA A 76 2.39 -7.49 -0.93
C ALA A 76 3.71 -7.00 -1.53
N GLY A 77 4.19 -5.85 -1.08
CA GLY A 77 5.52 -5.36 -1.40
C GLY A 77 6.55 -5.88 -0.39
N ILE A 78 7.67 -6.41 -0.88
CA ILE A 78 8.80 -6.83 -0.06
C ILE A 78 9.97 -5.86 -0.28
N LEU A 79 10.37 -5.18 0.79
CA LEU A 79 11.61 -4.40 0.84
C LEU A 79 12.63 -5.15 1.68
N LYS A 80 13.70 -5.65 1.06
CA LYS A 80 14.73 -6.44 1.72
C LYS A 80 15.56 -5.54 2.62
N GLY A 81 15.50 -5.84 3.92
CA GLY A 81 16.38 -5.23 4.90
C GLY A 81 17.85 -5.48 4.56
N LYS A 82 18.70 -4.48 4.81
CA LYS A 82 20.14 -4.66 4.77
C LYS A 82 20.58 -5.00 6.19
N MET A 83 21.28 -6.13 6.38
CA MET A 83 21.84 -6.62 7.66
C MET A 83 20.82 -7.32 8.60
N GLY A 84 21.25 -7.64 9.83
CA GLY A 84 20.52 -8.45 10.81
C GLY A 84 19.41 -7.75 11.61
N GLY A 85 18.68 -6.82 10.97
CA GLY A 85 17.48 -6.23 11.57
C GLY A 85 16.34 -7.25 11.72
N ARG A 86 15.31 -6.91 12.49
CA ARG A 86 14.08 -7.72 12.60
C ARG A 86 13.17 -7.46 11.41
N SER A 87 12.53 -8.50 10.89
CA SER A 87 11.47 -8.37 9.90
C SER A 87 10.22 -7.72 10.51
N LEU A 88 9.52 -6.92 9.72
CA LEU A 88 8.26 -6.27 10.09
C LEU A 88 7.27 -6.40 8.94
N ILE A 89 6.01 -6.69 9.26
CA ILE A 89 4.90 -6.65 8.31
C ILE A 89 4.02 -5.46 8.68
N LEU A 90 3.72 -4.63 7.68
CA LEU A 90 2.68 -3.61 7.75
C LEU A 90 1.55 -4.07 6.84
N GLN A 91 0.38 -4.33 7.41
CA GLN A 91 -0.79 -4.80 6.68
C GLN A 91 -1.94 -3.82 6.90
N GLY A 92 -2.71 -3.60 5.84
CA GLY A 92 -3.98 -2.89 5.88
C GLY A 92 -4.90 -3.41 4.77
N HIS A 93 -6.09 -2.83 4.71
CA HIS A 93 -7.06 -3.07 3.64
C HIS A 93 -7.31 -1.76 2.89
N VAL A 94 -7.72 -1.87 1.62
CA VAL A 94 -7.91 -0.71 0.73
C VAL A 94 -9.38 -0.47 0.40
N ASP A 95 -10.24 -1.41 0.73
CA ASP A 95 -11.66 -1.34 0.50
C ASP A 95 -12.37 -0.42 1.49
N VAL A 96 -13.45 0.21 1.04
CA VAL A 96 -14.26 1.16 1.81
C VAL A 96 -15.75 0.81 1.75
N VAL A 97 -16.52 1.35 2.70
CA VAL A 97 -17.98 1.20 2.79
C VAL A 97 -18.74 2.24 1.97
#